data_AF-A0A969YAX8-F1
#
_entry.id   AF-A0A969YAX8-F1
#
_cell.length_a   1.000
_cell.length_b   1.000
_cell.length_c   1.000
_cell.angle_alpha   90.00
_cell.angle_beta   90.00
_cell.angle_gamma   90.00
#
_symmetry.space_group_name_H-M   'P 1'
#
loop_
_entity.id
_entity.type
_entity.pdbx_description
1 polymer ?
#
loop_
_entity_poly.entity_id
_entity_poly.type
_entity_poly.pdbx_seq_one_letter_code
_entity_poly.pdbx_strand_id
1 'polypeptide(L)'
;MRSTLETRLGVFFALAIIASAIVLELAGSFDFFKHGLILKARFPSIQELKVGDPVKMAGKEIGRVEDIQFAQDRLLVTMKIVDRTATIRTDSRATIKFSGLLGQNYVAIDFGTPAGRPIETSDQEIQTYEQADFSTLITKLDNVAADLKKITANFADLHLDEMIAPFSDFLTESRPRIIGILTNAQAVSEQIASGKGTVGKLIYDDSLYNTALGTVTNIDNTASELKATVAEARAVVADIQAGKGTIGRLTKEDQLYRELTDASTNLKEILQKINRGQGSVGKLVNDESLINNAKLTLQKLDKATEGLEDQGPLTVISILANPLF
;
A
#
# COMPACT_ATOMS: atom_id res chain seq x y z
N MET A 1 -98.02 -62.13 -27.70
CA MET A 1 -97.35 -60.86 -28.05
C MET A 1 -96.52 -60.34 -26.86
N ARG A 2 -95.47 -61.06 -26.41
CA ARG A 2 -94.55 -60.60 -25.34
C ARG A 2 -93.17 -60.15 -25.87
N SER A 3 -92.82 -60.45 -27.12
CA SER A 3 -91.47 -60.21 -27.66
C SER A 3 -91.16 -58.77 -28.06
N THR A 4 -92.15 -57.89 -28.23
CA THR A 4 -91.91 -56.53 -28.72
C THR A 4 -91.29 -55.61 -27.67
N LEU A 5 -91.60 -55.82 -26.39
CA LEU A 5 -91.03 -55.04 -25.28
C LEU A 5 -89.60 -55.50 -24.95
N GLU A 6 -89.35 -56.80 -24.92
CA GLU A 6 -88.03 -57.39 -24.64
C GLU A 6 -87.00 -57.01 -25.70
N THR A 7 -87.35 -57.07 -26.99
CA THR A 7 -86.44 -56.66 -28.08
C THR A 7 -86.14 -55.16 -28.04
N ARG A 8 -87.13 -54.31 -27.74
CA ARG A 8 -86.92 -52.85 -27.59
C ARG A 8 -86.00 -52.53 -26.41
N LEU A 9 -86.15 -53.25 -25.30
CA LEU A 9 -85.30 -53.07 -24.12
C LEU A 9 -83.87 -53.54 -24.39
N GLY A 10 -83.70 -54.67 -25.09
CA GLY A 10 -82.38 -55.17 -25.50
C GLY A 10 -81.66 -54.20 -26.43
N VAL A 11 -82.35 -53.63 -27.42
CA VAL A 11 -81.78 -52.62 -28.32
C VAL A 11 -81.42 -51.34 -27.58
N PHE A 12 -82.25 -50.88 -26.63
CA PHE A 12 -81.95 -49.72 -25.81
C PHE A 12 -80.69 -49.94 -24.96
N PHE A 13 -80.56 -51.08 -24.31
CA PHE A 13 -79.36 -51.44 -23.54
C PHE A 13 -78.12 -51.54 -24.42
N ALA A 14 -78.22 -52.15 -25.60
CA ALA A 14 -77.11 -52.23 -26.54
C ALA A 14 -76.65 -50.83 -27.01
N LEU A 15 -77.60 -49.95 -27.35
CA LEU A 15 -77.31 -48.56 -27.70
C LEU A 15 -76.72 -47.77 -26.52
N ALA A 16 -77.18 -48.02 -25.30
CA ALA A 16 -76.62 -47.39 -24.10
C ALA A 16 -75.17 -47.83 -23.87
N ILE A 17 -74.84 -49.11 -24.05
CA ILE A 17 -73.47 -49.62 -23.95
C ILE A 17 -72.58 -49.02 -25.04
N ILE A 18 -73.07 -48.94 -26.27
CA ILE A 18 -72.34 -48.31 -27.39
C ILE A 18 -72.12 -46.82 -27.12
N ALA A 19 -73.15 -46.10 -26.66
CA ALA A 19 -73.03 -44.70 -26.28
C ALA A 19 -72.04 -44.51 -25.13
N SER A 20 -72.07 -45.36 -24.11
CA SER A 20 -71.09 -45.34 -23.02
C SER A 20 -69.66 -45.63 -23.51
N ALA A 21 -69.48 -46.58 -24.43
CA ALA A 21 -68.18 -46.86 -25.04
C ALA A 21 -67.65 -45.66 -25.84
N ILE A 22 -68.50 -45.01 -26.63
CA ILE A 22 -68.15 -43.80 -27.39
C ILE A 22 -67.82 -42.64 -26.44
N VAL A 23 -68.58 -42.45 -25.37
CA VAL A 23 -68.30 -41.41 -24.36
C VAL A 23 -66.95 -41.68 -23.68
N LEU A 24 -66.64 -42.93 -23.35
CA LEU A 24 -65.34 -43.31 -22.77
C LEU A 24 -64.18 -43.14 -23.76
N GLU A 25 -64.41 -43.40 -25.05
CA GLU A 25 -63.43 -43.17 -26.12
C GLU A 25 -63.17 -41.67 -26.33
N LEU A 26 -64.22 -40.85 -26.40
CA LEU A 26 -64.11 -39.39 -26.51
C LEU A 26 -63.49 -38.74 -25.26
N ALA A 27 -63.72 -39.33 -24.08
CA ALA A 27 -63.06 -38.92 -22.83
C ALA A 27 -61.57 -39.31 -22.79
N GLY A 28 -61.05 -40.01 -23.81
CA GLY A 28 -59.63 -40.38 -23.90
C GLY A 28 -59.19 -41.43 -22.87
N SER A 29 -60.14 -42.13 -22.23
CA SER A 29 -59.84 -43.06 -21.13
C SER A 29 -59.26 -44.41 -21.57
N PHE A 30 -59.06 -44.69 -22.87
CA PHE A 30 -58.49 -45.97 -23.31
C PHE A 30 -56.95 -45.99 -23.41
N ASP A 31 -56.24 -44.90 -23.05
CA ASP A 31 -54.76 -44.85 -23.08
C ASP A 31 -54.07 -45.73 -22.02
N PHE A 32 -54.83 -46.44 -21.16
CA PHE A 32 -54.29 -47.43 -20.22
C PHE A 32 -53.52 -48.57 -20.90
N PHE A 33 -53.85 -48.94 -22.15
CA PHE A 33 -53.29 -50.11 -22.85
C PHE A 33 -52.04 -49.85 -23.70
N LYS A 34 -51.54 -48.61 -23.80
CA LYS A 34 -50.28 -48.36 -24.50
C LYS A 34 -49.09 -48.67 -23.58
N HIS A 35 -48.18 -49.51 -24.08
CA HIS A 35 -46.89 -49.80 -23.44
C HIS A 35 -46.02 -48.55 -23.53
N GLY A 36 -46.04 -47.75 -22.46
CA GLY A 36 -45.25 -46.55 -22.30
C GLY A 36 -44.05 -46.76 -21.38
N LEU A 37 -43.03 -45.93 -21.53
CA LEU A 37 -41.87 -45.89 -20.64
C LEU A 37 -42.28 -45.18 -19.34
N ILE A 38 -42.09 -45.83 -18.19
CA ILE A 38 -42.34 -45.22 -16.88
C ILE A 38 -41.07 -44.51 -16.41
N LEU A 39 -41.18 -43.22 -16.13
CA LEU A 39 -40.12 -42.38 -15.58
C LEU A 39 -40.55 -41.80 -14.25
N LYS A 40 -39.58 -41.64 -13.35
CA LYS A 40 -39.80 -41.04 -12.02
C LYS A 40 -38.99 -39.78 -11.86
N ALA A 41 -39.51 -38.81 -11.11
CA ALA A 41 -38.77 -37.60 -10.78
C ALA A 41 -39.20 -37.09 -9.39
N ARG A 42 -38.24 -36.64 -8.57
CA ARG A 42 -38.49 -36.16 -7.20
C ARG A 42 -38.46 -34.64 -7.13
N PHE A 43 -39.62 -34.02 -6.90
CA PHE A 43 -39.75 -32.58 -6.77
C PHE A 43 -39.87 -32.15 -5.30
N PRO A 44 -39.26 -31.02 -4.88
CA PRO A 44 -39.46 -30.47 -3.54
C PRO A 44 -40.87 -29.89 -3.36
N SER A 45 -41.47 -29.34 -4.41
CA SER A 45 -42.84 -28.82 -4.45
C SER A 45 -43.43 -29.01 -5.85
N ILE A 46 -44.74 -29.23 -5.95
CA ILE A 46 -45.39 -29.60 -7.23
C ILE A 46 -46.29 -28.51 -7.85
N GLN A 47 -46.29 -27.26 -7.37
CA GLN A 47 -47.03 -26.13 -7.99
C GLN A 47 -48.47 -26.43 -8.45
N GLU A 48 -49.24 -27.27 -7.73
CA GLU A 48 -50.58 -27.75 -8.13
C GLU A 48 -50.65 -28.73 -9.32
N LEU A 49 -49.58 -29.49 -9.59
CA LEU A 49 -49.59 -30.61 -10.53
C LEU A 49 -50.58 -31.70 -10.07
N LYS A 50 -51.35 -32.26 -11.00
CA LYS A 50 -52.35 -33.30 -10.78
C LYS A 50 -52.06 -34.55 -11.61
N VAL A 51 -52.58 -35.68 -11.14
CA VAL A 51 -52.60 -36.92 -11.93
C VAL A 51 -53.38 -36.68 -13.21
N GLY A 52 -52.82 -37.09 -14.36
CA GLY A 52 -53.37 -36.85 -15.69
C GLY A 52 -52.79 -35.63 -16.41
N ASP A 53 -52.07 -34.75 -15.70
CA ASP A 53 -51.41 -33.59 -16.32
C ASP A 53 -50.41 -34.03 -17.40
N PRO A 54 -50.28 -33.26 -18.49
CA PRO A 54 -49.46 -33.67 -19.62
C PRO A 54 -47.97 -33.58 -19.28
N VAL A 55 -47.21 -34.48 -19.88
CA VAL A 55 -45.74 -34.45 -19.90
C VAL A 55 -45.32 -34.04 -21.29
N LYS A 56 -44.53 -32.96 -21.40
CA LYS A 56 -44.14 -32.36 -22.67
C LYS A 56 -42.63 -32.32 -22.82
N MET A 57 -42.16 -32.52 -24.04
CA MET A 57 -40.78 -32.30 -24.44
C MET A 57 -40.76 -31.28 -25.58
N ALA A 58 -40.01 -30.19 -25.40
CA ALA A 58 -39.95 -29.08 -26.35
C ALA A 58 -41.34 -28.55 -26.80
N GLY A 59 -42.34 -28.61 -25.91
CA GLY A 59 -43.71 -28.15 -26.18
C GLY A 59 -44.65 -29.20 -26.80
N LYS A 60 -44.13 -30.35 -27.26
CA LYS A 60 -44.94 -31.48 -27.74
C LYS A 60 -45.31 -32.39 -26.58
N GLU A 61 -46.57 -32.81 -26.50
CA GLU A 61 -47.02 -33.81 -25.53
C GLU A 61 -46.44 -35.19 -25.86
N ILE A 62 -45.78 -35.81 -24.89
CA ILE A 62 -45.10 -37.11 -25.02
C ILE A 62 -45.64 -38.15 -24.03
N GLY A 63 -46.40 -37.72 -23.02
CA GLY A 63 -46.89 -38.59 -21.95
C GLY A 63 -47.81 -37.87 -20.96
N ARG A 64 -48.10 -38.53 -19.85
CA ARG A 64 -48.96 -38.01 -18.76
C ARG A 64 -48.42 -38.40 -17.39
N VAL A 65 -48.76 -37.60 -16.38
CA VAL A 65 -48.51 -37.94 -14.98
C VAL A 65 -49.45 -39.07 -14.57
N GLU A 66 -48.89 -40.17 -14.09
CA GLU A 66 -49.64 -41.38 -13.72
C GLU A 66 -49.93 -41.43 -12.22
N ASP A 67 -48.96 -41.03 -11.39
CA ASP A 67 -49.12 -41.03 -9.93
C ASP A 67 -48.22 -39.98 -9.26
N ILE A 68 -48.64 -39.52 -8.07
CA ILE A 68 -47.91 -38.55 -7.25
C ILE A 68 -47.93 -39.05 -5.80
N GLN A 69 -46.76 -39.39 -5.26
CA GLN A 69 -46.60 -39.92 -3.91
C GLN A 69 -45.64 -39.09 -3.08
N PHE A 70 -45.86 -39.04 -1.78
CA PHE A 70 -44.86 -38.50 -0.84
C PHE A 70 -43.71 -39.49 -0.69
N ALA A 71 -42.49 -39.03 -0.94
CA ALA A 71 -41.25 -39.76 -0.75
C ALA A 71 -40.32 -38.94 0.15
N GLN A 72 -40.44 -39.17 1.47
CA GLN A 72 -39.70 -38.47 2.52
C GLN A 72 -39.99 -36.96 2.53
N ASP A 73 -39.00 -36.15 2.17
CA ASP A 73 -39.00 -34.69 2.09
C ASP A 73 -39.33 -34.15 0.68
N ARG A 74 -39.67 -35.05 -0.25
CA ARG A 74 -39.99 -34.73 -1.65
C ARG A 74 -41.24 -35.46 -2.14
N LEU A 75 -41.75 -35.02 -3.28
CA LEU A 75 -42.85 -35.65 -4.01
C LEU A 75 -42.29 -36.44 -5.18
N LEU A 76 -42.51 -37.75 -5.18
CA LEU A 76 -42.17 -38.65 -6.27
C LEU A 76 -43.31 -38.61 -7.30
N VAL A 77 -43.03 -38.01 -8.44
CA VAL A 77 -43.96 -37.95 -9.57
C VAL A 77 -43.60 -39.05 -10.55
N THR A 78 -44.54 -39.94 -10.79
CA THR A 78 -44.43 -41.03 -11.78
C THR A 78 -45.10 -40.59 -13.07
N MET A 79 -44.37 -40.69 -14.17
CA MET A 79 -44.77 -40.23 -15.49
C MET A 79 -44.75 -41.39 -16.47
N LYS A 80 -45.80 -41.52 -17.27
CA LYS A 80 -45.89 -42.50 -18.34
C LYS A 80 -45.69 -41.82 -19.68
N ILE A 81 -44.59 -42.14 -20.35
CA ILE A 81 -44.23 -41.63 -21.67
C ILE A 81 -44.75 -42.59 -22.72
N VAL A 82 -45.68 -42.13 -23.54
CA VAL A 82 -46.38 -42.97 -24.54
C VAL A 82 -45.76 -42.79 -25.92
N ASP A 83 -45.19 -41.61 -26.20
CA ASP A 83 -44.58 -41.31 -27.50
C ASP A 83 -43.16 -41.91 -27.60
N ARG A 84 -43.01 -42.95 -28.43
CA ARG A 84 -41.74 -43.63 -28.69
C ARG A 84 -40.76 -42.82 -29.55
N THR A 85 -41.20 -41.71 -30.14
CA THR A 85 -40.32 -40.80 -30.89
C THR A 85 -39.53 -39.87 -29.98
N ALA A 86 -39.92 -39.77 -28.70
CA ALA A 86 -39.25 -38.94 -27.71
C ALA A 86 -38.08 -39.71 -27.07
N THR A 87 -36.86 -39.43 -27.52
CA THR A 87 -35.63 -39.96 -26.91
C THR A 87 -35.28 -39.17 -25.65
N ILE A 88 -35.61 -39.73 -24.48
CA ILE A 88 -35.25 -39.17 -23.17
C ILE A 88 -33.91 -39.77 -22.73
N ARG A 89 -33.02 -38.94 -22.19
CA ARG A 89 -31.69 -39.35 -21.74
C ARG A 89 -31.60 -39.39 -20.21
N THR A 90 -30.62 -40.12 -19.71
CA THR A 90 -30.32 -40.27 -18.27
C THR A 90 -29.98 -38.94 -17.57
N ASP A 91 -29.49 -37.97 -18.32
CA ASP A 91 -29.16 -36.62 -17.85
C ASP A 91 -30.25 -35.59 -18.20
N SER A 92 -31.39 -36.04 -18.73
CA SER A 92 -32.55 -35.18 -18.93
C SER A 92 -33.04 -34.61 -17.60
N ARG A 93 -33.50 -33.37 -17.63
CA ARG A 93 -34.08 -32.68 -16.47
C ARG A 93 -35.57 -32.46 -16.65
N ALA A 94 -36.30 -32.76 -15.58
CA ALA A 94 -37.72 -32.48 -15.46
C ALA A 94 -37.94 -31.15 -14.72
N THR A 95 -38.89 -30.36 -15.20
CA THR A 95 -39.26 -29.07 -14.62
C THR A 95 -40.77 -28.92 -14.70
N ILE A 96 -41.41 -28.58 -13.60
CA ILE A 96 -42.84 -28.27 -13.60
C ILE A 96 -43.02 -26.86 -14.15
N LYS A 97 -43.86 -26.72 -15.18
CA LYS A 97 -44.16 -25.45 -15.85
C LYS A 97 -45.66 -25.25 -15.92
N PHE A 98 -46.06 -24.00 -15.97
CA PHE A 98 -47.46 -23.62 -16.14
C PHE A 98 -47.74 -23.17 -17.58
N SER A 99 -48.86 -23.61 -18.16
CA SER A 99 -49.21 -23.34 -19.56
C SER A 99 -50.02 -22.04 -19.74
N GLY A 100 -49.47 -20.88 -19.41
CA GLY A 100 -50.12 -19.57 -19.66
C GLY A 100 -50.61 -18.87 -18.38
N LEU A 101 -51.71 -18.10 -18.42
CA LEU A 101 -52.29 -17.44 -17.23
C LEU A 101 -53.50 -18.20 -16.64
N LEU A 102 -54.18 -19.00 -17.47
CA LEU A 102 -55.34 -19.82 -17.11
C LEU A 102 -55.12 -21.30 -17.46
N GLY A 103 -53.86 -21.67 -17.71
CA GLY A 103 -53.50 -23.01 -18.14
C GLY A 103 -53.55 -24.03 -17.02
N GLN A 104 -53.09 -25.23 -17.34
CA GLN A 104 -52.79 -26.27 -16.36
C GLN A 104 -51.28 -26.43 -16.23
N ASN A 105 -50.85 -27.02 -15.11
CA ASN A 105 -49.47 -27.43 -14.91
C ASN A 105 -49.12 -28.59 -15.84
N TYR A 106 -47.85 -28.68 -16.19
CA TYR A 106 -47.32 -29.78 -16.98
C TYR A 106 -45.87 -30.02 -16.61
N VAL A 107 -45.41 -31.26 -16.78
CA VAL A 107 -43.99 -31.57 -16.61
C VAL A 107 -43.28 -31.37 -17.93
N ALA A 108 -42.31 -30.48 -17.98
CA ALA A 108 -41.43 -30.27 -19.11
C ALA A 108 -40.15 -31.11 -18.93
N ILE A 109 -39.82 -31.95 -19.90
CA ILE A 109 -38.58 -32.73 -19.94
C ILE A 109 -37.66 -32.16 -21.03
N ASP A 110 -36.39 -31.92 -20.68
CA ASP A 110 -35.38 -31.51 -21.65
C ASP A 110 -34.72 -32.72 -22.37
N PHE A 111 -34.03 -32.47 -23.48
CA PHE A 111 -33.36 -33.52 -24.26
C PHE A 111 -32.08 -34.07 -23.61
N GLY A 112 -31.67 -33.57 -22.44
CA GLY A 112 -30.35 -33.84 -21.87
C GLY A 112 -29.21 -33.39 -22.78
N THR A 113 -28.01 -33.91 -22.55
CA THR A 113 -26.83 -33.66 -23.39
C THR A 113 -26.65 -34.73 -24.46
N PRO A 114 -26.02 -34.42 -25.61
CA PRO A 114 -25.74 -35.42 -26.64
C PRO A 114 -24.92 -36.63 -26.19
N ALA A 115 -24.15 -36.50 -25.09
CA ALA A 115 -23.35 -37.57 -24.50
C ALA A 115 -24.15 -38.48 -23.55
N GLY A 116 -25.36 -38.07 -23.15
CA GLY A 116 -26.22 -38.83 -22.25
C GLY A 116 -26.74 -40.12 -22.90
N ARG A 117 -26.77 -41.20 -22.11
CA ARG A 117 -27.32 -42.48 -22.57
C ARG A 117 -28.85 -42.41 -22.65
N PRO A 118 -29.49 -42.92 -23.72
CA PRO A 118 -30.94 -43.05 -23.80
C PRO A 118 -31.50 -43.92 -22.67
N ILE A 119 -32.65 -43.53 -22.12
CA ILE A 119 -33.37 -44.35 -21.16
C ILE A 119 -34.26 -45.34 -21.94
N GLU A 120 -33.93 -46.62 -21.83
CA GLU A 120 -34.68 -47.70 -22.48
C GLU A 120 -35.41 -48.61 -21.48
N THR A 121 -35.08 -48.50 -20.19
CA THR A 121 -35.71 -49.25 -19.11
C THR A 121 -36.71 -48.38 -18.36
N SER A 122 -37.87 -48.96 -18.07
CA SER A 122 -38.83 -48.33 -17.15
C SER A 122 -38.24 -48.29 -15.75
N ASP A 123 -38.69 -47.33 -14.93
CA ASP A 123 -38.31 -47.13 -13.53
C ASP A 123 -37.00 -46.34 -13.28
N GLN A 124 -36.51 -45.59 -14.28
CA GLN A 124 -35.38 -44.68 -14.09
C GLN A 124 -35.84 -43.34 -13.52
N GLU A 125 -35.03 -42.80 -12.61
CA GLU A 125 -35.25 -41.49 -12.01
C GLU A 125 -34.43 -40.41 -12.75
N ILE A 126 -35.10 -39.34 -13.18
CA ILE A 126 -34.47 -38.20 -13.85
C ILE A 126 -34.31 -37.01 -12.89
N GLN A 127 -33.29 -36.20 -13.13
CA GLN A 127 -33.02 -35.04 -12.28
C GLN A 127 -34.13 -33.99 -12.42
N THR A 128 -34.45 -33.30 -11.34
CA THR A 128 -35.41 -32.18 -11.37
C THR A 128 -34.68 -30.86 -11.28
N TYR A 129 -35.16 -29.87 -12.02
CA TYR A 129 -34.75 -28.48 -11.88
C TYR A 129 -35.95 -27.63 -11.48
N GLU A 130 -35.79 -26.81 -10.44
CA GLU A 130 -36.81 -25.91 -9.93
C GLU A 130 -36.76 -24.58 -10.69
N GLN A 131 -37.88 -24.17 -11.27
CA GLN A 131 -38.01 -22.82 -11.80
C GLN A 131 -38.49 -21.87 -10.71
N ALA A 132 -37.94 -20.66 -10.72
CA ALA A 132 -38.35 -19.61 -9.80
C ALA A 132 -39.85 -19.33 -9.95
N ASP A 133 -40.58 -19.45 -8.84
CA ASP A 133 -42.01 -19.20 -8.79
C ASP A 133 -42.28 -17.70 -9.01
N PHE A 134 -43.25 -17.38 -9.86
CA PHE A 134 -43.70 -16.01 -10.06
C PHE A 134 -44.16 -15.35 -8.76
N SER A 135 -44.74 -16.11 -7.83
CA SER A 135 -45.08 -15.63 -6.49
C SER A 135 -43.85 -15.12 -5.74
N THR A 136 -42.72 -15.85 -5.80
CA THR A 136 -41.46 -15.42 -5.20
C THR A 136 -40.83 -14.21 -5.88
N LEU A 137 -41.10 -13.99 -7.18
CA LEU A 137 -40.69 -12.77 -7.87
C LEU A 137 -41.49 -11.56 -7.41
N ILE A 138 -42.80 -11.69 -7.20
CA ILE A 138 -43.64 -10.62 -6.63
C ILE A 138 -43.18 -10.30 -5.21
N THR A 139 -42.96 -11.29 -4.36
CA THR A 139 -42.46 -11.06 -2.99
C THR A 139 -41.09 -10.36 -2.99
N LYS A 140 -40.21 -10.71 -3.94
CA LYS A 140 -38.94 -9.99 -4.11
C LYS A 140 -39.15 -8.54 -4.57
N LEU A 141 -40.10 -8.27 -5.45
CA LEU A 141 -40.47 -6.92 -5.85
C LEU A 141 -41.08 -6.11 -4.69
N ASP A 142 -41.92 -6.72 -3.86
CA ASP A 142 -42.46 -6.10 -2.64
C ASP A 142 -41.35 -5.74 -1.66
N ASN A 143 -40.35 -6.61 -1.50
CA ASN A 143 -39.18 -6.32 -0.68
C ASN A 143 -38.37 -5.14 -1.23
N VAL A 144 -38.19 -5.06 -2.55
CA VAL A 144 -37.54 -3.89 -3.20
C VAL A 144 -38.35 -2.63 -2.96
N ALA A 145 -39.68 -2.68 -3.07
CA ALA A 145 -40.55 -1.54 -2.78
C ALA A 145 -40.48 -1.12 -1.30
N ALA A 146 -40.41 -2.08 -0.39
CA ALA A 146 -40.24 -1.84 1.05
C ALA A 146 -38.87 -1.22 1.36
N ASP A 147 -37.81 -1.67 0.70
CA ASP A 147 -36.46 -1.13 0.86
C ASP A 147 -36.34 0.28 0.26
N LEU A 148 -36.97 0.54 -0.89
CA LEU A 148 -37.10 1.89 -1.42
C LEU A 148 -37.86 2.81 -0.46
N LYS A 149 -38.95 2.33 0.15
CA LYS A 149 -39.69 3.08 1.16
C LYS A 149 -38.81 3.42 2.38
N LYS A 150 -37.94 2.51 2.82
CA LYS A 150 -36.97 2.79 3.91
C LYS A 150 -35.95 3.86 3.51
N ILE A 151 -35.41 3.79 2.29
CA ILE A 151 -34.50 4.82 1.78
C ILE A 151 -35.23 6.17 1.76
N THR A 152 -36.41 6.24 1.14
CA THR A 152 -37.18 7.49 1.07
C THR A 152 -37.60 8.00 2.45
N ALA A 153 -37.97 7.13 3.40
CA ALA A 153 -38.27 7.52 4.77
C ALA A 153 -37.04 8.10 5.49
N ASN A 154 -35.87 7.47 5.35
CA ASN A 154 -34.63 7.99 5.90
C ASN A 154 -34.24 9.33 5.27
N PHE A 155 -34.54 9.56 3.99
CA PHE A 155 -34.31 10.85 3.33
C PHE A 155 -35.34 11.92 3.72
N ALA A 156 -36.59 11.54 4.00
CA ALA A 156 -37.63 12.45 4.47
C ALA A 156 -37.42 12.90 5.93
N ASP A 157 -36.75 12.07 6.73
CA ASP A 157 -36.35 12.36 8.11
C ASP A 157 -34.97 13.07 8.21
N LEU A 158 -34.32 13.34 7.08
CA LEU A 158 -33.19 14.27 7.05
C LEU A 158 -33.72 15.69 7.20
N HIS A 159 -33.70 16.20 8.43
CA HIS A 159 -33.73 17.63 8.69
C HIS A 159 -32.48 18.26 8.06
N LEU A 160 -32.55 18.57 6.76
CA LEU A 160 -31.50 19.27 6.01
C LEU A 160 -31.08 20.56 6.73
N ASP A 161 -32.00 21.19 7.45
CA ASP A 161 -31.76 22.35 8.29
C ASP A 161 -30.76 22.07 9.43
N GLU A 162 -30.81 20.89 10.04
CA GLU A 162 -29.89 20.47 11.11
C GLU A 162 -28.49 20.12 10.59
N MET A 163 -28.37 19.73 9.32
CA MET A 163 -27.08 19.45 8.68
C MET A 163 -26.44 20.68 8.03
N ILE A 164 -27.26 21.59 7.52
CA ILE A 164 -26.80 22.82 6.85
C ILE A 164 -26.34 23.84 7.89
N ALA A 165 -26.97 23.91 9.07
CA ALA A 165 -26.60 24.89 10.09
C ALA A 165 -25.14 24.76 10.58
N PRO A 166 -24.64 23.58 11.04
CA PRO A 166 -23.25 23.43 11.48
C PRO A 166 -22.24 23.67 10.35
N PHE A 167 -22.60 23.32 9.12
CA PHE A 167 -21.74 23.55 7.95
C PHE A 167 -21.69 25.04 7.57
N SER A 168 -22.83 25.72 7.62
CA SER A 168 -22.94 27.16 7.41
C SER A 168 -22.17 27.93 8.48
N ASP A 169 -22.27 27.49 9.74
CA ASP A 169 -21.54 28.06 10.87
C ASP A 169 -20.02 27.86 10.70
N PHE A 170 -19.59 26.65 10.35
CA PHE A 170 -18.18 26.36 10.04
C PHE A 170 -17.64 27.24 8.91
N LEU A 171 -18.40 27.40 7.82
CA LEU A 171 -18.01 28.26 6.70
C LEU A 171 -17.93 29.72 7.12
N THR A 172 -18.86 30.18 7.96
CA THR A 172 -18.91 31.56 8.45
C THR A 172 -17.76 31.86 9.39
N GLU A 173 -17.45 30.94 10.32
CA GLU A 173 -16.35 31.05 11.28
C GLU A 173 -14.98 30.89 10.61
N SER A 174 -14.88 30.03 9.58
CA SER A 174 -13.64 29.79 8.84
C SER A 174 -13.35 30.86 7.78
N ARG A 175 -14.35 31.59 7.31
CA ARG A 175 -14.20 32.64 6.27
C ARG A 175 -13.05 33.62 6.54
N PRO A 176 -12.91 34.26 7.72
CA PRO A 176 -11.78 35.17 7.97
C PRO A 176 -10.42 34.46 7.96
N ARG A 177 -10.34 33.19 8.41
CA ARG A 177 -9.10 32.40 8.36
C ARG A 177 -8.72 32.02 6.92
N ILE A 178 -9.70 31.61 6.12
CA ILE A 178 -9.52 31.28 4.70
C ILE A 178 -9.05 32.51 3.93
N ILE A 179 -9.68 33.67 4.15
CA ILE A 179 -9.24 34.93 3.54
C ILE A 179 -7.80 35.26 3.94
N GLY A 180 -7.46 35.14 5.23
CA GLY A 180 -6.08 35.38 5.70
C GLY A 180 -5.05 34.45 5.06
N ILE A 181 -5.35 33.16 4.91
CA ILE A 181 -4.47 32.20 4.21
C ILE A 181 -4.31 32.58 2.74
N LEU A 182 -5.40 32.90 2.05
CA LEU A 182 -5.36 33.28 0.64
C LEU A 182 -4.57 34.58 0.42
N THR A 183 -4.74 35.57 1.29
CA THR A 183 -3.96 36.82 1.25
C THR A 183 -2.46 36.56 1.49
N ASN A 184 -2.11 35.71 2.46
CA ASN A 184 -0.71 35.35 2.71
C ASN A 184 -0.10 34.56 1.55
N ALA A 185 -0.85 33.60 0.99
CA ALA A 185 -0.43 32.81 -0.17
C ALA A 185 -0.22 33.70 -1.39
N GLN A 186 -1.10 34.69 -1.61
CA GLN A 186 -0.94 35.68 -2.66
C GLN A 186 0.31 36.53 -2.44
N ALA A 187 0.55 37.02 -1.23
CA ALA A 187 1.72 37.83 -0.90
C ALA A 187 3.03 37.05 -1.09
N VAL A 188 3.08 35.78 -0.68
CA VAL A 188 4.24 34.89 -0.92
C VAL A 188 4.42 34.65 -2.42
N SER A 189 3.34 34.36 -3.14
CA SER A 189 3.41 34.14 -4.59
C SER A 189 3.89 35.37 -5.34
N GLU A 190 3.47 36.57 -4.92
CA GLU A 190 3.94 37.84 -5.48
C GLU A 190 5.41 38.11 -5.16
N GLN A 191 5.86 37.79 -3.95
CA GLN A 191 7.29 37.87 -3.60
C GLN A 191 8.12 36.93 -4.48
N ILE A 192 7.66 35.70 -4.72
CA ILE A 192 8.33 34.75 -5.61
C ILE A 192 8.35 35.28 -7.04
N ALA A 193 7.20 35.67 -7.59
CA ALA A 193 7.07 36.16 -8.97
C ALA A 193 7.86 37.46 -9.23
N SER A 194 8.05 38.28 -8.20
CA SER A 194 8.86 39.51 -8.28
C SER A 194 10.35 39.27 -7.98
N GLY A 195 10.79 38.03 -7.81
CA GLY A 195 12.19 37.68 -7.52
C GLY A 195 12.66 38.14 -6.13
N LYS A 196 11.73 38.49 -5.23
CA LYS A 196 12.02 38.93 -3.86
C LYS A 196 12.10 37.73 -2.90
N GLY A 197 12.86 37.89 -1.82
CA GLY A 197 13.10 36.80 -0.86
C GLY A 197 14.08 35.75 -1.39
N THR A 198 14.37 34.72 -0.59
CA THR A 198 15.36 33.69 -0.94
C THR A 198 14.89 32.79 -2.08
N VAL A 199 13.60 32.42 -2.08
CA VAL A 199 13.00 31.59 -3.15
C VAL A 199 12.91 32.35 -4.46
N GLY A 200 12.45 33.61 -4.44
CA GLY A 200 12.41 34.46 -5.63
C GLY A 200 13.81 34.69 -6.21
N LYS A 201 14.81 35.01 -5.38
CA LYS A 201 16.20 35.15 -5.85
C LYS A 201 16.76 33.83 -6.39
N LEU A 202 16.46 32.69 -5.77
CA LEU A 202 16.97 31.40 -6.26
C LEU A 202 16.40 31.04 -7.65
N ILE A 203 15.15 31.42 -7.93
CA ILE A 203 14.49 31.11 -9.20
C ILE A 203 14.91 32.08 -10.32
N TYR A 204 15.18 33.35 -9.99
CA TYR A 204 15.35 34.42 -10.99
C TYR A 204 16.74 35.08 -11.03
N ASP A 205 17.65 34.78 -10.10
CA ASP A 205 18.96 35.44 -10.04
C ASP A 205 20.03 34.68 -10.85
N ASP A 206 20.30 35.18 -12.05
CA ASP A 206 21.38 34.70 -12.93
C ASP A 206 22.76 34.84 -12.28
N SER A 207 22.94 35.72 -11.29
CA SER A 207 24.22 35.89 -10.60
C SER A 207 24.60 34.70 -9.74
N LEU A 208 23.63 33.92 -9.22
CA LEU A 208 23.92 32.68 -8.50
C LEU A 208 24.48 31.61 -9.44
N TYR A 209 23.92 31.48 -10.65
CA TYR A 209 24.47 30.62 -11.69
C TYR A 209 25.89 31.05 -12.06
N ASN A 210 26.11 32.34 -12.28
CA ASN A 210 27.43 32.88 -12.64
C ASN A 210 28.46 32.77 -11.50
N THR A 211 28.04 32.94 -10.24
CA THR A 211 28.89 32.80 -9.05
C THR A 211 29.25 31.34 -8.82
N ALA A 212 28.31 30.42 -9.03
CA ALA A 212 28.57 28.98 -8.97
C ALA A 212 29.56 28.57 -10.07
N LEU A 213 29.37 29.05 -11.30
CA LEU A 213 30.29 28.79 -12.41
C LEU A 213 31.70 29.32 -12.13
N GLY A 214 31.80 30.56 -11.63
CA GLY A 214 33.07 31.18 -11.25
C GLY A 214 33.77 30.47 -10.10
N THR A 215 33.02 29.94 -9.13
CA THR A 215 33.57 29.11 -8.05
C THR A 215 34.13 27.80 -8.59
N VAL A 216 33.43 27.16 -9.53
CA VAL A 216 33.92 25.94 -10.20
C VAL A 216 35.21 26.23 -10.99
N THR A 217 35.25 27.32 -11.75
CA THR A 217 36.47 27.73 -12.49
C THR A 217 37.65 28.03 -11.55
N ASN A 218 37.40 28.68 -10.41
CA ASN A 218 38.45 28.96 -9.43
C ASN A 218 38.95 27.71 -8.71
N ILE A 219 38.08 26.71 -8.48
CA ILE A 219 38.47 25.41 -7.94
C ILE A 219 39.38 24.67 -8.93
N ASP A 220 39.06 24.69 -10.22
CA ASP A 220 39.91 24.07 -11.26
C ASP A 220 41.31 24.73 -11.33
N ASN A 221 41.36 26.06 -11.25
CA ASN A 221 42.64 26.79 -11.23
C ASN A 221 43.44 26.47 -9.95
N THR A 222 42.79 26.46 -8.79
CA THR A 222 43.42 26.10 -7.51
C THR A 222 43.94 24.65 -7.53
N ALA A 223 43.19 23.72 -8.11
CA ALA A 223 43.63 22.34 -8.27
C ALA A 223 44.84 22.21 -9.19
N SER A 224 44.90 23.01 -10.26
CA SER A 224 46.05 23.08 -11.16
C SER A 224 47.30 23.64 -10.47
N GLU A 225 47.15 24.74 -9.73
CA GLU A 225 48.25 25.34 -8.95
C GLU A 225 48.75 24.40 -7.86
N LEU A 226 47.85 23.76 -7.10
CA LEU A 226 48.21 22.75 -6.11
C LEU A 226 48.96 21.58 -6.74
N LYS A 227 48.56 21.12 -7.94
CA LYS A 227 49.29 20.06 -8.65
C LYS A 227 50.69 20.49 -9.03
N ALA A 228 50.88 21.74 -9.46
CA ALA A 228 52.20 22.31 -9.75
C ALA A 228 53.06 22.41 -8.49
N THR A 229 52.51 22.93 -7.39
CA THR A 229 53.21 23.01 -6.08
C THR A 229 53.60 21.62 -5.57
N VAL A 230 52.71 20.62 -5.70
CA VAL A 230 53.01 19.23 -5.29
C VAL A 230 54.10 18.62 -6.19
N ALA A 231 54.10 18.92 -7.50
CA ALA A 231 55.16 18.46 -8.40
C ALA A 231 56.52 19.10 -8.04
N GLU A 232 56.54 20.39 -7.74
CA GLU A 232 57.74 21.11 -7.32
C GLU A 232 58.25 20.64 -5.95
N ALA A 233 57.37 20.42 -4.98
CA ALA A 233 57.72 19.85 -3.69
C ALA A 233 58.31 18.44 -3.84
N ARG A 234 57.75 17.59 -4.72
CA ARG A 234 58.33 16.28 -5.04
C ARG A 234 59.71 16.40 -5.67
N ALA A 235 59.95 17.38 -6.54
CA ALA A 235 61.25 17.64 -7.13
C ALA A 235 62.29 18.05 -6.07
N VAL A 236 61.93 18.94 -5.15
CA VAL A 236 62.79 19.33 -4.02
C VAL A 236 63.12 18.12 -3.14
N VAL A 237 62.13 17.29 -2.81
CA VAL A 237 62.35 16.06 -2.03
C VAL A 237 63.28 15.09 -2.77
N ALA A 238 63.11 14.94 -4.09
CA ALA A 238 63.99 14.11 -4.91
C ALA A 238 65.42 14.66 -4.94
N ASP A 239 65.60 15.99 -5.06
CA ASP A 239 66.91 16.64 -5.02
C ASP A 239 67.59 16.46 -3.65
N ILE A 240 66.85 16.53 -2.54
CA ILE A 240 67.36 16.24 -1.20
C ILE A 240 67.83 14.78 -1.10
N GLN A 241 67.02 13.82 -1.56
CA GLN A 241 67.39 12.40 -1.55
C GLN A 241 68.61 12.10 -2.44
N ALA A 242 68.73 12.82 -3.56
CA ALA A 242 69.87 12.73 -4.47
C ALA A 242 71.13 13.45 -3.95
N GLY A 243 71.07 14.10 -2.79
CA GLY A 243 72.21 14.80 -2.20
C GLY A 243 72.52 16.15 -2.84
N LYS A 244 71.59 16.72 -3.62
CA LYS A 244 71.74 18.04 -4.25
C LYS A 244 71.33 19.15 -3.27
N GLY A 245 71.97 20.31 -3.41
CA GLY A 245 71.78 21.46 -2.51
C GLY A 245 72.42 21.27 -1.14
N THR A 246 72.38 22.31 -0.30
CA THR A 246 73.02 22.30 1.02
C THR A 246 72.41 21.25 1.95
N ILE A 247 71.08 21.11 1.98
CA ILE A 247 70.38 20.10 2.80
C ILE A 247 70.69 18.68 2.31
N GLY A 248 70.63 18.43 1.00
CA GLY A 248 70.95 17.11 0.44
C GLY A 248 72.39 16.69 0.75
N ARG A 249 73.35 17.62 0.64
CA ARG A 249 74.75 17.38 1.01
C ARG A 249 74.94 17.16 2.51
N LEU A 250 74.32 18.00 3.35
CA LEU A 250 74.35 17.87 4.82
C LEU A 250 73.79 16.53 5.30
N THR A 251 72.79 15.99 4.60
CA THR A 251 72.15 14.72 4.99
C THR A 251 73.01 13.50 4.60
N LYS A 252 73.94 13.64 3.65
CA LYS A 252 74.72 12.54 3.06
C LYS A 252 76.18 12.49 3.51
N GLU A 253 76.72 13.53 4.14
CA GLU A 253 78.15 13.62 4.45
C GLU A 253 78.49 13.15 5.89
N ASP A 254 79.30 12.07 6.01
CA ASP A 254 79.94 11.61 7.27
C ASP A 254 80.89 12.65 7.90
N GLN A 255 81.16 13.75 7.18
CA GLN A 255 82.02 14.84 7.63
C GLN A 255 81.36 15.68 8.73
N LEU A 256 80.04 15.85 8.73
CA LEU A 256 79.34 16.61 9.77
C LEU A 256 79.46 15.92 11.14
N TYR A 257 79.39 14.59 11.18
CA TYR A 257 79.63 13.84 12.42
C TYR A 257 81.06 14.02 12.93
N ARG A 258 82.05 14.10 12.04
CA ARG A 258 83.46 14.35 12.41
C ARG A 258 83.66 15.77 12.93
N GLU A 259 83.15 16.78 12.21
CA GLU A 259 83.27 18.18 12.63
C GLU A 259 82.52 18.47 13.94
N LEU A 260 81.34 17.87 14.14
CA LEU A 260 80.62 17.94 15.42
C LEU A 260 81.37 17.23 16.56
N THR A 261 82.02 16.11 16.27
CA THR A 261 82.83 15.38 17.25
C THR A 261 84.07 16.18 17.64
N ASP A 262 84.75 16.79 16.65
CA ASP A 262 85.93 17.64 16.88
C ASP A 262 85.55 18.93 17.63
N ALA A 263 84.43 19.57 17.26
CA ALA A 263 83.90 20.72 17.99
C ALA A 263 83.54 20.38 19.43
N SER A 264 82.87 19.24 19.66
CA SER A 264 82.53 18.73 20.99
C SER A 264 83.79 18.44 21.82
N THR A 265 84.83 17.89 21.19
CA THR A 265 86.13 17.61 21.83
C THR A 265 86.84 18.90 22.23
N ASN A 266 86.90 19.89 21.35
CA ASN A 266 87.47 21.20 21.64
C ASN A 266 86.70 21.93 22.75
N LEU A 267 85.36 21.86 22.72
CA LEU A 267 84.52 22.44 23.78
C LEU A 267 84.78 21.77 25.14
N LYS A 268 84.91 20.43 25.17
CA LYS A 268 85.27 19.69 26.37
C LYS A 268 86.62 20.13 26.93
N GLU A 269 87.62 20.35 26.08
CA GLU A 269 88.93 20.84 26.50
C GLU A 269 88.87 22.25 27.11
N ILE A 270 88.09 23.15 26.48
CA ILE A 270 87.83 24.51 27.02
C ILE A 270 87.17 24.42 28.40
N LEU A 271 86.12 23.61 28.54
CA LEU A 271 85.42 23.42 29.82
C LEU A 271 86.34 22.83 30.90
N GLN A 272 87.25 21.91 30.53
CA GLN A 272 88.25 21.40 31.46
C GLN A 272 89.27 22.46 31.88
N LYS A 273 89.72 23.33 30.97
CA LYS A 273 90.60 24.47 31.30
C LYS A 273 89.91 25.44 32.26
N ILE A 274 88.62 25.72 32.06
CA ILE A 274 87.81 26.54 32.97
C ILE A 274 87.73 25.88 34.35
N ASN A 275 87.37 24.60 34.43
CA ASN A 275 87.25 23.88 35.71
C ASN A 275 88.58 23.80 36.48
N ARG A 276 89.71 23.72 35.77
CA ARG A 276 91.06 23.70 36.36
C ARG A 276 91.60 25.09 36.72
N GLY A 277 90.81 26.15 36.59
CA GLY A 277 91.23 27.51 36.91
C GLY A 277 92.22 28.11 35.91
N GLN A 278 92.35 27.55 34.71
CA GLN A 278 93.30 28.01 33.69
C GLN A 278 92.69 29.11 32.81
N GLY A 279 93.50 30.12 32.47
CA GLY A 279 93.05 31.31 31.74
C GLY A 279 92.28 32.30 32.61
N SER A 280 91.98 33.49 32.07
CA SER A 280 91.26 34.55 32.79
C SER A 280 89.87 34.09 33.24
N VAL A 281 89.14 33.36 32.38
CA VAL A 281 87.80 32.83 32.69
C VAL A 281 87.86 31.73 33.75
N GLY A 282 88.80 30.79 33.64
CA GLY A 282 88.94 29.73 34.66
C GLY A 282 89.32 30.30 36.03
N LYS A 283 90.25 31.27 36.07
CA LYS A 283 90.60 31.98 37.31
C LYS A 283 89.40 32.71 37.91
N LEU A 284 88.61 33.40 37.07
CA LEU A 284 87.42 34.13 37.49
C LEU A 284 86.33 33.19 38.06
N VAL A 285 86.08 32.05 37.40
CA VAL A 285 85.05 31.09 37.79
C VAL A 285 85.40 30.39 39.11
N ASN A 286 86.69 30.14 39.38
CA ASN A 286 87.15 29.46 40.60
C ASN A 286 87.61 30.42 41.70
N ASP A 287 87.41 31.73 41.55
CA ASP A 287 87.82 32.71 42.55
C ASP A 287 86.79 32.79 43.69
N GLU A 288 87.12 32.22 44.84
CA GLU A 288 86.28 32.30 46.04
C GLU A 288 86.03 33.74 46.50
N SER A 289 86.95 34.68 46.21
CA SER A 289 86.78 36.08 46.60
C SER A 289 85.65 36.76 45.82
N LEU A 290 85.40 36.38 44.57
CA LEU A 290 84.28 36.89 43.79
C LEU A 290 82.94 36.38 44.30
N ILE A 291 82.86 35.10 44.67
CA ILE A 291 81.65 34.52 45.30
C ILE A 291 81.38 35.24 46.63
N ASN A 292 82.43 35.47 47.42
CA ASN A 292 82.31 36.20 48.69
C ASN A 292 81.92 37.67 48.49
N ASN A 293 82.49 38.36 47.51
CA ASN A 293 82.15 39.75 47.18
C ASN A 293 80.74 39.88 46.61
N ALA A 294 80.29 38.93 45.79
CA ALA A 294 78.91 38.85 45.29
C ALA A 294 77.93 38.60 46.44
N LYS A 295 78.24 37.69 47.36
CA LYS A 295 77.42 37.44 48.56
C LYS A 295 77.34 38.69 49.46
N LEU A 296 78.45 39.39 49.68
CA LEU A 296 78.49 40.66 50.40
C LEU A 296 77.68 41.75 49.70
N THR A 297 77.72 41.80 48.36
CA THR A 297 76.93 42.75 47.56
C THR A 297 75.44 42.46 47.67
N LEU A 298 75.03 41.18 47.57
CA LEU A 298 73.65 40.76 47.76
C LEU A 298 73.16 41.02 49.19
N GLN A 299 73.98 40.76 50.21
CA GLN A 299 73.64 41.10 51.60
C GLN A 299 73.49 42.60 51.85
N LYS A 300 74.29 43.43 51.16
CA LYS A 300 74.13 44.89 51.21
C LYS A 300 72.87 45.34 50.46
N LEU A 301 72.52 44.65 49.38
CA LEU A 301 71.30 44.91 48.62
C LEU A 301 70.06 44.55 49.42
N ASP A 302 70.01 43.36 50.02
CA ASP A 302 68.91 42.92 50.93
C ASP A 302 68.71 43.93 52.06
N LYS A 303 69.78 44.36 52.73
CA LYS A 303 69.69 45.38 53.78
C LYS A 303 69.21 46.74 53.28
N ALA A 304 69.54 47.11 52.04
CA ALA A 304 69.03 48.33 51.44
C ALA A 304 67.55 48.21 51.05
N THR A 305 67.10 47.01 50.68
CA THR A 305 65.70 46.72 50.33
C THR A 305 64.81 46.57 51.57
N GLU A 306 65.27 45.95 52.66
CA GLU A 306 64.55 45.94 53.95
C GLU A 306 64.35 47.37 54.50
N GLY A 307 65.34 48.25 54.33
CA GLY A 307 65.20 49.67 54.69
C GLY A 307 64.21 50.46 53.82
N LEU A 308 63.86 49.95 52.64
CA LEU A 308 62.82 50.52 51.77
C LEU A 308 61.43 49.95 52.07
N GLU A 309 61.34 48.80 52.72
CA GLU A 309 60.07 48.18 53.16
C GLU A 309 59.60 48.75 54.51
N ASP A 310 60.52 49.15 55.40
CA ASP A 310 60.23 49.72 56.73
C ASP A 310 59.94 51.24 56.70
N GLN A 311 59.91 51.86 55.51
CA GLN A 311 59.31 53.18 55.31
C GLN A 311 58.05 53.03 54.45
N GLY A 312 56.95 52.69 55.13
CA GLY A 312 55.63 52.57 54.51
C GLY A 312 55.30 53.77 53.62
N PRO A 313 54.95 53.55 52.34
CA PRO A 313 54.47 54.64 51.49
C PRO A 313 53.04 54.99 51.89
N LEU A 314 52.94 56.00 52.75
CA LEU A 314 51.83 56.92 52.73
C LEU A 314 51.64 57.41 51.28
N THR A 315 50.46 57.13 50.74
CA THR A 315 49.74 57.97 49.78
C THR A 315 50.54 58.48 48.58
N VAL A 316 50.56 57.71 47.50
CA VAL A 316 50.56 58.28 46.14
C VAL A 316 49.42 57.62 45.35
N ILE A 317 48.20 57.79 45.85
CA ILE A 317 47.01 57.84 45.00
C ILE A 317 47.20 59.03 44.06
N SER A 318 46.69 58.95 42.83
CA SER A 318 46.37 60.07 41.93
C SER A 318 47.44 60.63 40.98
N ILE A 319 48.13 59.77 40.21
CA ILE A 319 48.44 60.15 38.82
C ILE A 319 48.28 58.92 37.94
N LEU A 320 47.06 58.71 37.44
CA LEU A 320 46.77 58.30 36.06
C LEU A 320 45.26 58.01 35.94
N ALA A 321 44.63 58.77 35.05
CA ALA A 321 43.30 58.56 34.45
C ALA A 321 42.07 59.07 35.21
N ASN A 322 41.87 60.40 35.18
CA ASN A 322 40.54 60.97 35.00
C ASN A 322 40.23 61.02 33.48
N PRO A 323 39.12 60.44 32.98
CA PRO A 323 38.67 60.61 31.61
C PRO A 323 37.66 61.77 31.50
N LEU A 324 37.69 62.49 30.37
CA LEU A 324 36.67 63.47 29.91
C LEU A 324 36.70 64.87 30.57
N PHE A 325 37.34 65.82 29.91
CA PHE A 325 36.80 67.06 29.30
C PHE A 325 37.94 68.00 28.92
#